data_AF-A0A226HL62-F1
#
_entry.id   AF-A0A226HL62-F1
#
_cell.length_a   1.000
_cell.length_b   1.000
_cell.length_c   1.000
_cell.angle_alpha   90.00
_cell.angle_beta   90.00
_cell.angle_gamma   90.00
#
_symmetry.space_group_name_H-M   'P 1'
#
loop_
_entity.id
_entity.type
_entity.pdbx_description
1 polymer ?
#
loop_
_entity_poly.entity_id
_entity_poly.type
_entity_poly.pdbx_seq_one_letter_code
_entity_poly.pdbx_strand_id
1 'polypeptide(L)'
;MKKTFFLLTLPLLIISCTTTSTDLETLKFDTDILSIIKDSTKFEKDKNVDYGNVAYVTEEVDIFKYGNVVFSNLKMRDTEKNSLISYTSSISLYVDNFKSNKFSGYILTIENEKEGIELLNYIKGKFGKPLRENIYNKNNHLQSNYLWDDKKRNQVVYISQNTESFSGGKNKFISTELTVLKRGLKLVPDEGTDPEKLKKILEENPNALEVIEILKNRFY
;
A
#
# COMPACT_ATOMS: atom_id res chain seq x y z
N MET A 1 70.19 -2.88 14.94
CA MET A 1 69.15 -3.69 14.27
C MET A 1 67.79 -3.05 14.57
N LYS A 2 67.04 -2.71 13.52
CA LYS A 2 65.87 -1.81 13.58
C LYS A 2 64.66 -2.53 14.20
N LYS A 3 64.00 -1.86 15.15
CA LYS A 3 62.80 -2.34 15.86
C LYS A 3 61.63 -2.47 14.88
N THR A 4 61.00 -3.63 14.87
CA THR A 4 59.84 -3.99 14.05
C THR A 4 58.60 -3.20 14.46
N PHE A 5 58.01 -2.53 13.48
CA PHE A 5 56.68 -1.94 13.53
C PHE A 5 55.64 -3.06 13.44
N PHE A 6 54.75 -3.17 14.42
CA PHE A 6 53.50 -3.91 14.30
C PHE A 6 52.39 -2.99 14.84
N LEU A 7 51.84 -2.15 13.95
CA LEU A 7 50.65 -1.37 14.25
C LEU A 7 49.45 -2.26 13.94
N LEU A 8 48.80 -2.72 15.00
CA LEU A 8 47.61 -3.57 14.97
C LEU A 8 46.42 -2.72 14.49
N THR A 9 46.12 -2.71 13.19
CA THR A 9 44.88 -2.09 12.69
C THR A 9 43.75 -3.10 12.85
N LEU A 10 43.09 -3.07 14.02
CA LEU A 10 41.82 -3.75 14.23
C LEU A 10 40.76 -3.03 13.39
N PRO A 11 40.10 -3.68 12.41
CA PRO A 11 38.97 -3.06 11.74
C PRO A 11 37.83 -2.96 12.76
N LEU A 12 37.41 -1.72 13.04
CA LEU A 12 36.13 -1.44 13.68
C LEU A 12 35.04 -2.12 12.85
N LEU A 13 34.60 -3.29 13.31
CA LEU A 13 33.36 -3.91 12.86
C LEU A 13 32.23 -2.99 13.30
N ILE A 14 31.90 -2.04 12.43
CA ILE A 14 30.64 -1.32 12.51
C ILE A 14 29.58 -2.37 12.23
N ILE A 15 29.06 -2.99 13.29
CA ILE A 15 27.83 -3.77 13.20
C ILE A 15 26.75 -2.72 12.93
N SER A 16 26.57 -2.36 11.66
CA SER A 16 25.42 -1.55 11.26
C SER A 16 24.21 -2.36 11.68
N CYS A 17 23.44 -1.81 12.61
CA CYS A 17 22.12 -2.33 12.93
C CYS A 17 21.30 -2.23 11.65
N THR A 18 21.28 -3.29 10.84
CA THR A 18 20.34 -3.39 9.73
C THR A 18 18.99 -3.54 10.40
N THR A 19 18.27 -2.44 10.55
CA THR A 19 16.82 -2.50 10.58
C THR A 19 16.41 -3.16 9.26
N THR A 20 16.26 -4.48 9.29
CA THR A 20 15.75 -5.25 8.16
C THR A 20 14.34 -4.76 7.89
N SER A 21 14.18 -3.88 6.89
CA SER A 21 12.88 -3.45 6.43
C SER A 21 12.16 -4.63 5.78
N THR A 22 10.88 -4.77 6.06
CA THR A 22 10.04 -5.81 5.46
C THR A 22 9.77 -5.45 4.02
N ASP A 23 10.15 -6.34 3.09
CA ASP A 23 9.89 -6.15 1.68
C ASP A 23 8.48 -6.60 1.31
N LEU A 24 7.59 -5.64 1.11
CA LEU A 24 6.19 -5.84 0.73
C LEU A 24 6.05 -6.58 -0.59
N GLU A 25 7.07 -6.54 -1.46
CA GLU A 25 7.09 -7.26 -2.72
C GLU A 25 7.15 -8.78 -2.53
N THR A 26 7.72 -9.22 -1.41
CA THR A 26 8.06 -10.62 -1.14
C THR A 26 7.01 -11.36 -0.31
N LEU A 27 6.00 -10.64 0.18
CA LEU A 27 4.92 -11.20 0.98
C LEU A 27 4.11 -12.22 0.18
N LYS A 28 3.83 -13.37 0.79
CA LYS A 28 3.09 -14.47 0.16
C LYS A 28 1.68 -14.51 0.71
N PHE A 29 0.68 -14.55 -0.16
CA PHE A 29 -0.70 -14.76 0.26
C PHE A 29 -0.88 -16.08 1.01
N ASP A 30 -1.90 -16.13 1.86
CA ASP A 30 -2.27 -17.28 2.70
C ASP A 30 -1.20 -17.69 3.73
N THR A 31 -0.14 -16.90 3.89
CA THR A 31 0.88 -17.10 4.93
C THR A 31 0.60 -16.25 6.15
N ASP A 32 1.00 -16.75 7.30
CA ASP A 32 0.87 -16.03 8.57
C ASP A 32 1.80 -14.81 8.60
N ILE A 33 1.24 -13.63 8.87
CA ILE A 33 2.00 -12.38 8.97
C ILE A 33 2.37 -12.00 10.40
N LEU A 34 2.10 -12.85 11.39
CA LEU A 34 2.36 -12.55 12.80
C LEU A 34 3.78 -12.03 13.02
N SER A 35 4.80 -12.52 12.29
CA SER A 35 6.18 -12.01 12.38
C SER A 35 6.38 -10.54 12.05
N ILE A 36 5.51 -9.96 11.23
CA ILE A 36 5.52 -8.56 10.81
C ILE A 36 4.77 -7.71 11.84
N ILE A 37 3.64 -8.21 12.33
CA ILE A 37 2.71 -7.48 13.22
C ILE A 37 2.90 -7.82 14.71
N LYS A 38 4.03 -8.42 15.10
CA LYS A 38 4.27 -8.89 16.49
C LYS A 38 4.15 -7.77 17.51
N ASP A 39 4.54 -6.56 17.11
CA ASP A 39 4.51 -5.40 17.96
C ASP A 39 3.14 -4.73 17.91
N SER A 40 2.27 -5.12 18.84
CA SER A 40 0.93 -4.54 18.95
C SER A 40 0.92 -3.07 19.35
N THR A 41 2.06 -2.47 19.70
CA THR A 41 2.16 -1.02 19.92
C THR A 41 2.29 -0.23 18.62
N LYS A 42 2.71 -0.91 17.54
CA LYS A 42 2.89 -0.33 16.21
C LYS A 42 1.72 -0.54 15.28
N PHE A 43 0.92 -1.58 15.53
CA PHE A 43 -0.20 -1.98 14.67
C PHE A 43 -1.52 -1.91 15.41
N GLU A 44 -2.45 -1.13 14.87
CA GLU A 44 -3.84 -1.10 15.29
C GLU A 44 -4.66 -2.13 14.52
N LYS A 45 -5.65 -2.73 15.18
CA LYS A 45 -6.59 -3.64 14.51
C LYS A 45 -7.72 -2.82 13.91
N ASP A 46 -7.87 -2.89 12.60
CA ASP A 46 -8.98 -2.28 11.89
C ASP A 46 -10.01 -3.34 11.46
N LYS A 47 -11.25 -3.10 11.87
CA LYS A 47 -12.41 -3.91 11.50
C LYS A 47 -13.29 -3.21 10.47
N ASN A 48 -12.99 -1.96 10.13
CA ASN A 48 -13.65 -1.27 9.03
C ASN A 48 -13.19 -1.94 7.74
N VAL A 49 -14.15 -2.50 7.04
CA VAL A 49 -13.91 -3.52 6.03
C VAL A 49 -13.71 -2.85 4.68
N ASP A 50 -12.46 -2.71 4.25
CA ASP A 50 -12.14 -2.57 2.84
C ASP A 50 -11.91 -3.98 2.25
N TYR A 51 -12.60 -4.31 1.15
CA TYR A 51 -12.42 -5.58 0.44
C TYR A 51 -12.76 -6.87 1.21
N GLY A 52 -13.62 -6.80 2.23
CA GLY A 52 -14.19 -7.97 2.89
C GLY A 52 -13.28 -8.61 3.95
N ASN A 53 -12.14 -7.99 4.25
CA ASN A 53 -11.13 -8.50 5.17
C ASN A 53 -10.88 -7.51 6.32
N VAL A 54 -10.38 -8.03 7.44
CA VAL A 54 -9.87 -7.18 8.54
C VAL A 54 -8.41 -6.82 8.29
N ALA A 55 -7.93 -5.73 8.89
CA ALA A 55 -6.58 -5.24 8.65
C ALA A 55 -5.82 -4.94 9.94
N TYR A 56 -4.49 -4.96 9.82
CA TYR A 56 -3.57 -4.35 10.77
C TYR A 56 -3.02 -3.07 10.15
N VAL A 57 -3.18 -1.94 10.83
CA VAL A 57 -2.85 -0.61 10.29
C VAL A 57 -1.70 0.01 11.09
N THR A 58 -0.78 0.67 10.39
CA THR A 58 0.29 1.46 11.02
C THR A 58 0.64 2.70 10.20
N GLU A 59 1.05 3.77 10.87
CA GLU A 59 1.68 4.96 10.27
C GLU A 59 3.22 4.81 10.19
N GLU A 60 3.81 3.76 10.79
CA GLU A 60 5.24 3.44 10.69
C GLU A 60 5.54 2.72 9.37
N VAL A 61 5.56 3.47 8.26
CA VAL A 61 5.86 2.94 6.92
C VAL A 61 7.37 2.75 6.67
N ASP A 62 8.23 3.39 7.45
CA ASP A 62 9.70 3.33 7.33
C ASP A 62 10.32 1.96 7.66
N ILE A 63 9.56 1.08 8.30
CA ILE A 63 9.93 -0.33 8.51
C ILE A 63 9.67 -1.20 7.28
N PHE A 64 9.11 -0.63 6.19
CA PHE A 64 8.78 -1.33 4.96
C PHE A 64 9.56 -0.80 3.76
N LYS A 65 9.59 -1.62 2.72
CA LYS A 65 10.05 -1.25 1.37
C LYS A 65 9.27 -2.05 0.33
N TYR A 66 9.35 -1.66 -0.93
CA TYR A 66 8.88 -2.45 -2.07
C TYR A 66 10.01 -2.59 -3.08
N GLY A 67 10.64 -3.77 -3.11
CA GLY A 67 11.83 -4.00 -3.92
C GLY A 67 13.01 -3.13 -3.44
N ASN A 68 13.38 -2.13 -4.25
CA ASN A 68 14.40 -1.13 -3.92
C ASN A 68 13.84 0.24 -3.50
N VAL A 69 12.53 0.42 -3.49
CA VAL A 69 11.88 1.67 -3.06
C VAL A 69 11.69 1.61 -1.55
N VAL A 70 12.30 2.55 -0.83
CA VAL A 70 12.21 2.69 0.63
C VAL A 70 11.23 3.81 0.95
N PHE A 71 10.46 3.64 2.02
CA PHE A 71 9.46 4.62 2.45
C PHE A 71 9.94 5.39 3.68
N SER A 72 9.47 6.62 3.82
CA SER A 72 9.68 7.42 5.03
C SER A 72 8.34 7.74 5.70
N ASN A 73 8.37 7.77 7.03
CA ASN A 73 7.23 8.25 7.80
C ASN A 73 7.02 9.73 7.47
N LEU A 74 5.85 10.05 6.94
CA LEU A 74 5.48 11.43 6.63
C LEU A 74 4.09 11.71 7.19
N LYS A 75 4.01 12.79 7.97
CA LYS A 75 2.78 13.34 8.51
C LYS A 75 2.77 14.84 8.30
N MET A 76 1.86 15.31 7.45
CA MET A 76 1.65 16.71 7.16
C MET A 76 0.28 17.12 7.68
N ARG A 77 0.23 18.16 8.51
CA ARG A 77 -1.03 18.77 8.93
C ARG A 77 -1.30 19.99 8.08
N ASP A 78 -2.54 20.13 7.65
CA ASP A 78 -2.98 21.35 7.00
C ASP A 78 -2.86 22.54 7.98
N THR A 79 -2.30 23.63 7.49
CA THR A 79 -1.96 24.81 8.29
C THR A 79 -3.10 25.83 8.34
N GLU A 80 -4.22 25.59 7.65
CA GLU A 80 -5.38 26.46 7.75
C GLU A 80 -6.01 26.43 9.14
N LYS A 81 -6.53 27.59 9.57
CA LYS A 81 -7.15 27.74 10.88
C LYS A 81 -8.34 26.77 11.01
N ASN A 82 -8.32 25.93 12.04
CA ASN A 82 -9.30 24.88 12.31
C ASN A 82 -9.33 23.72 11.30
N SER A 83 -8.33 23.58 10.42
CA SER A 83 -8.26 22.41 9.56
C SER A 83 -7.96 21.16 10.39
N LEU A 84 -8.79 20.14 10.20
CA LEU A 84 -8.59 18.80 10.78
C LEU A 84 -7.94 17.84 9.77
N ILE A 85 -7.56 18.35 8.59
CA ILE A 85 -6.96 17.55 7.53
C ILE A 85 -5.50 17.26 7.91
N SER A 86 -5.16 15.97 7.92
CA SER A 86 -3.78 15.50 7.99
C SER A 86 -3.56 14.45 6.92
N TYR A 87 -2.44 14.59 6.22
CA TYR A 87 -1.94 13.62 5.26
C TYR A 87 -0.89 12.79 5.97
N THR A 88 -1.12 11.49 6.04
CA THR A 88 -0.23 10.56 6.74
C THR A 88 0.04 9.36 5.86
N SER A 89 1.33 9.04 5.67
CA SER A 89 1.70 7.78 5.04
C SER A 89 1.33 6.63 5.99
N SER A 90 0.71 5.59 5.46
CA SER A 90 0.21 4.48 6.26
C SER A 90 0.16 3.20 5.44
N ILE A 91 0.09 2.07 6.13
CA ILE A 91 -0.15 0.78 5.50
C ILE A 91 -1.19 -0.01 6.27
N SER A 92 -2.14 -0.58 5.53
CA SER A 92 -3.14 -1.53 5.99
C SER A 92 -2.77 -2.91 5.47
N LEU A 93 -2.39 -3.84 6.34
CA LEU A 93 -2.11 -5.24 6.02
C LEU A 93 -3.38 -6.08 6.24
N TYR A 94 -4.03 -6.50 5.16
CA TYR A 94 -5.26 -7.27 5.21
C TYR A 94 -4.98 -8.75 5.48
N VAL A 95 -5.78 -9.32 6.38
CA VAL A 95 -5.80 -10.74 6.72
C VAL A 95 -7.20 -11.31 6.65
N ASP A 96 -7.28 -12.63 6.48
CA ASP A 96 -8.56 -13.35 6.47
C ASP A 96 -9.38 -13.15 7.77
N ASN A 97 -8.72 -13.21 8.92
CA ASN A 97 -9.25 -12.84 10.22
C ASN A 97 -8.10 -12.74 11.26
N PHE A 98 -8.37 -12.13 12.41
CA PHE A 98 -7.38 -11.94 13.48
C PHE A 98 -6.96 -13.23 14.22
N LYS A 99 -7.59 -14.38 13.93
CA LYS A 99 -7.24 -15.67 14.55
C LYS A 99 -6.22 -16.42 13.71
N SER A 100 -6.42 -16.53 12.39
CA SER A 100 -5.48 -17.20 11.49
C SER A 100 -4.43 -16.28 10.87
N ASN A 101 -4.65 -14.97 10.85
CA ASN A 101 -3.71 -13.95 10.38
C ASN A 101 -3.10 -14.24 9.00
N LYS A 102 -3.88 -14.87 8.11
CA LYS A 102 -3.39 -15.22 6.79
C LYS A 102 -3.46 -14.02 5.88
N PHE A 103 -2.32 -13.66 5.30
CA PHE A 103 -2.17 -12.51 4.43
C PHE A 103 -3.09 -12.57 3.21
N SER A 104 -3.84 -11.49 2.99
CA SER A 104 -4.73 -11.32 1.84
C SER A 104 -4.34 -10.14 0.94
N GLY A 105 -3.47 -9.25 1.41
CA GLY A 105 -2.99 -8.11 0.64
C GLY A 105 -2.69 -6.90 1.51
N TYR A 106 -2.38 -5.76 0.89
CA TYR A 106 -2.22 -4.49 1.58
C TYR A 106 -2.68 -3.31 0.74
N ILE A 107 -2.94 -2.20 1.44
CA ILE A 107 -3.01 -0.87 0.88
C ILE A 107 -1.92 -0.04 1.54
N LEU A 108 -1.07 0.59 0.75
CA LEU A 108 0.01 1.47 1.18
C LEU A 108 -0.27 2.87 0.63
N THR A 109 -0.41 3.84 1.53
CA THR A 109 -0.53 5.27 1.21
C THR A 109 0.80 5.94 1.47
N ILE A 110 1.30 6.67 0.47
CA ILE A 110 2.57 7.42 0.51
C ILE A 110 2.27 8.87 0.20
N GLU A 111 2.58 9.73 1.15
CA GLU A 111 2.40 11.18 1.04
C GLU A 111 3.71 11.89 0.66
N ASN A 112 4.83 11.15 0.62
CA ASN A 112 6.08 11.64 0.04
C ASN A 112 6.05 11.48 -1.49
N GLU A 113 5.87 12.61 -2.19
CA GLU A 113 5.75 12.65 -3.66
C GLU A 113 6.89 11.93 -4.39
N LYS A 114 8.14 12.11 -3.93
CA LYS A 114 9.30 11.49 -4.58
C LYS A 114 9.23 9.97 -4.49
N GLU A 115 8.94 9.44 -3.31
CA GLU A 115 8.82 7.99 -3.06
C GLU A 115 7.63 7.40 -3.83
N GLY A 116 6.51 8.13 -3.90
CA GLY A 116 5.34 7.73 -4.68
C GLY A 116 5.62 7.63 -6.19
N ILE A 117 6.36 8.60 -6.75
CA ILE A 117 6.80 8.56 -8.16
C ILE A 117 7.79 7.41 -8.40
N GLU A 118 8.75 7.19 -7.50
CA GLU A 118 9.69 6.08 -7.56
C GLU A 118 8.96 4.72 -7.54
N LEU A 119 7.96 4.57 -6.66
CA LEU A 119 7.13 3.37 -6.57
C LEU A 119 6.33 3.12 -7.86
N LEU A 120 5.69 4.14 -8.43
CA LEU A 120 4.96 3.99 -9.70
C LEU A 120 5.89 3.54 -10.84
N ASN A 121 7.07 4.16 -10.94
CA ASN A 121 8.06 3.80 -11.96
C ASN A 121 8.54 2.36 -11.78
N TYR A 122 8.81 1.95 -10.53
CA TYR A 122 9.18 0.58 -10.21
C TYR A 122 8.11 -0.43 -10.64
N ILE A 123 6.84 -0.17 -10.28
CA ILE A 123 5.71 -1.05 -10.62
C ILE A 123 5.53 -1.14 -12.14
N LYS A 124 5.55 -0.02 -12.86
CA LYS A 124 5.48 -0.02 -14.34
C LYS A 124 6.61 -0.83 -14.97
N GLY A 125 7.84 -0.68 -14.47
CA GLY A 125 8.99 -1.44 -14.94
C GLY A 125 8.85 -2.94 -14.70
N LYS A 126 8.30 -3.33 -13.55
CA LYS A 126 8.15 -4.72 -13.13
C LYS A 126 6.99 -5.45 -13.82
N PHE A 127 5.82 -4.82 -13.91
CA PHE A 127 4.60 -5.46 -14.41
C PHE A 127 4.32 -5.15 -15.89
N GLY A 128 5.03 -4.19 -16.50
CA GLY A 128 4.84 -3.80 -17.88
C GLY A 128 3.52 -3.08 -18.11
N LYS A 129 2.87 -3.33 -19.25
CA LYS A 129 1.65 -2.63 -19.64
C LYS A 129 0.47 -2.97 -18.71
N PRO A 130 -0.23 -1.97 -18.14
CA PRO A 130 -1.40 -2.21 -17.30
C PRO A 130 -2.60 -2.75 -18.09
N LEU A 131 -3.47 -3.47 -17.39
CA LEU A 131 -4.79 -3.89 -17.86
C LEU A 131 -5.70 -2.69 -18.13
N ARG A 132 -5.67 -1.69 -17.23
CA ARG A 132 -6.36 -0.40 -17.38
C ARG A 132 -5.43 0.72 -16.93
N GLU A 133 -5.46 1.83 -17.66
CA GLU A 133 -4.83 3.08 -17.28
C GLU A 133 -5.77 4.24 -17.56
N ASN A 134 -5.79 5.22 -16.67
CA ASN A 134 -6.42 6.50 -16.88
C ASN A 134 -5.49 7.58 -16.33
N ILE A 135 -5.22 8.62 -17.12
CA ILE A 135 -4.32 9.70 -16.75
C ILE A 135 -5.00 11.02 -17.12
N TYR A 136 -5.36 11.77 -16.11
CA TYR A 136 -5.72 13.16 -16.21
C TYR A 136 -4.55 14.01 -15.70
N ASN A 137 -4.00 14.87 -16.55
CA ASN A 137 -2.96 15.81 -16.17
C ASN A 137 -3.20 17.15 -16.87
N LYS A 138 -3.91 18.04 -16.17
CA LYS A 138 -4.21 19.41 -16.65
C LYS A 138 -4.27 20.38 -15.47
N ASN A 139 -3.96 21.65 -15.73
CA ASN A 139 -4.08 22.74 -14.75
C ASN A 139 -3.34 22.48 -13.42
N ASN A 140 -2.13 21.91 -13.48
CA ASN A 140 -1.36 21.50 -12.29
C ASN A 140 -2.17 20.62 -11.35
N HIS A 141 -2.91 19.67 -11.93
CA HIS A 141 -3.64 18.62 -11.23
C HIS A 141 -3.44 17.31 -11.99
N LEU A 142 -2.79 16.37 -11.31
CA LEU A 142 -2.59 15.01 -11.74
C LEU A 142 -3.60 14.12 -11.03
N GLN A 143 -4.30 13.30 -11.80
CA GLN A 143 -5.00 12.11 -11.33
C GLN A 143 -4.60 10.98 -12.27
N SER A 144 -4.00 9.92 -11.75
CA SER A 144 -3.65 8.77 -12.56
C SER A 144 -3.93 7.47 -11.83
N ASN A 145 -4.52 6.51 -12.55
CA ASN A 145 -4.88 5.20 -12.03
C ASN A 145 -4.30 4.14 -12.97
N TYR A 146 -3.77 3.05 -12.42
CA TYR A 146 -3.24 1.93 -13.18
C TYR A 146 -3.61 0.62 -12.50
N LEU A 147 -3.99 -0.39 -13.28
CA LEU A 147 -4.43 -1.70 -12.79
C LEU A 147 -3.72 -2.81 -13.54
N TRP A 148 -3.20 -3.82 -12.84
CA TRP A 148 -2.64 -5.05 -13.38
C TRP A 148 -3.31 -6.28 -12.74
N ASP A 149 -3.52 -7.33 -13.54
CA ASP A 149 -3.91 -8.68 -13.09
C ASP A 149 -2.71 -9.62 -13.27
N ASP A 150 -1.87 -9.78 -12.24
CA ASP A 150 -0.72 -10.67 -12.26
C ASP A 150 -1.14 -12.08 -11.82
N LYS A 151 -1.61 -12.85 -12.80
CA LYS A 151 -1.99 -14.26 -12.62
C LYS A 151 -0.83 -15.15 -12.16
N LYS A 152 0.43 -14.80 -12.48
CA LYS A 152 1.59 -15.62 -12.11
C LYS A 152 1.87 -15.53 -10.61
N ARG A 153 1.70 -14.34 -10.02
CA ARG A 153 1.84 -14.11 -8.58
C ARG A 153 0.52 -14.19 -7.81
N ASN A 154 -0.58 -14.52 -8.49
CA ASN A 154 -1.92 -14.58 -7.91
C ASN A 154 -2.35 -13.27 -7.22
N GLN A 155 -2.06 -12.12 -7.84
CA GLN A 155 -2.36 -10.80 -7.30
C GLN A 155 -3.01 -9.87 -8.31
N VAL A 156 -3.81 -8.95 -7.78
CA VAL A 156 -4.26 -7.74 -8.48
C VAL A 156 -3.50 -6.56 -7.89
N VAL A 157 -2.93 -5.73 -8.76
CA VAL A 157 -2.16 -4.54 -8.36
C VAL A 157 -2.86 -3.32 -8.92
N TYR A 158 -3.24 -2.39 -8.04
CA TYR A 158 -3.81 -1.11 -8.40
C TYR A 158 -2.96 -0.02 -7.77
N ILE A 159 -2.60 1.00 -8.53
CA ILE A 159 -1.93 2.19 -8.00
C ILE A 159 -2.62 3.43 -8.53
N SER A 160 -2.89 4.37 -7.63
CA SER A 160 -3.40 5.68 -7.96
C SER A 160 -2.49 6.78 -7.44
N GLN A 161 -2.40 7.86 -8.20
CA GLN A 161 -1.74 9.10 -7.80
C GLN A 161 -2.72 10.25 -7.97
N ASN A 162 -2.85 11.08 -6.95
CA ASN A 162 -3.72 12.26 -6.97
C ASN A 162 -2.97 13.49 -6.47
N THR A 163 -3.24 14.64 -7.08
CA THR A 163 -2.76 15.93 -6.56
C THR A 163 -3.63 16.34 -5.38
N GLU A 164 -3.04 16.27 -4.19
CA GLU A 164 -3.63 16.79 -2.97
C GLU A 164 -3.31 18.28 -2.85
N SER A 165 -4.24 19.01 -2.23
CA SER A 165 -4.13 20.46 -2.03
C SER A 165 -4.30 20.76 -0.55
N PHE A 166 -3.41 21.56 0.02
CA PHE A 166 -3.45 21.94 1.43
C PHE A 166 -3.09 23.41 1.61
N SER A 167 -3.31 23.95 2.82
CA SER A 167 -3.15 25.37 3.11
C SER A 167 -4.00 26.26 2.19
N GLY A 168 -5.27 25.87 1.96
CA GLY A 168 -6.20 26.63 1.11
C GLY A 168 -5.88 26.57 -0.38
N GLY A 169 -5.25 25.48 -0.83
CA GLY A 169 -4.85 25.27 -2.23
C GLY A 169 -3.56 25.97 -2.64
N LYS A 170 -2.84 26.59 -1.69
CA LYS A 170 -1.53 27.24 -1.94
C LYS A 170 -0.42 26.22 -2.17
N ASN A 171 -0.50 25.10 -1.46
CA ASN A 171 0.47 24.03 -1.55
C ASN A 171 -0.19 22.80 -2.15
N LYS A 172 0.58 22.08 -2.97
CA LYS A 172 0.16 20.86 -3.64
C LYS A 172 1.28 19.84 -3.59
N PHE A 173 0.89 18.58 -3.55
CA PHE A 173 1.81 17.46 -3.68
C PHE A 173 1.05 16.26 -4.28
N ILE A 174 1.78 15.25 -4.74
CA ILE A 174 1.18 14.01 -5.23
C ILE A 174 1.10 12.99 -4.10
N SER A 175 -0.12 12.61 -3.71
CA SER A 175 -0.37 11.45 -2.87
C SER A 175 -0.46 10.18 -3.72
N THR A 176 0.09 9.08 -3.25
CA THR A 176 0.12 7.79 -3.95
C THR A 176 -0.49 6.70 -3.08
N GLU A 177 -1.47 5.96 -3.61
CA GLU A 177 -2.02 4.76 -2.99
C GLU A 177 -1.67 3.54 -3.84
N LEU A 178 -1.00 2.55 -3.24
CA LEU A 178 -0.76 1.23 -3.82
C LEU A 178 -1.65 0.20 -3.12
N THR A 179 -2.53 -0.42 -3.87
CA THR A 179 -3.32 -1.58 -3.46
C THR A 179 -2.75 -2.86 -4.11
N VAL A 180 -2.37 -3.85 -3.29
CA VAL A 180 -1.97 -5.19 -3.76
C VAL A 180 -2.80 -6.23 -3.03
N LEU A 181 -3.67 -6.92 -3.77
CA LEU A 181 -4.65 -7.85 -3.21
C LEU A 181 -4.52 -9.22 -3.83
N LYS A 182 -4.81 -10.26 -3.06
CA LYS A 182 -4.93 -11.63 -3.56
C LYS A 182 -5.98 -11.68 -4.67
N ARG A 183 -5.65 -12.35 -5.77
CA ARG A 183 -6.58 -12.51 -6.89
C ARG A 183 -7.78 -13.39 -6.47
N GLY A 184 -8.97 -13.03 -6.94
CA GLY A 184 -10.20 -13.78 -6.67
C GLY A 184 -10.87 -13.46 -5.33
N LEU A 185 -10.38 -12.44 -4.60
CA LEU A 185 -11.11 -11.90 -3.45
C LEU A 185 -12.47 -11.38 -3.90
N LYS A 186 -13.49 -11.66 -3.08
CA LYS A 186 -14.86 -11.19 -3.27
C LYS A 186 -15.25 -10.35 -2.07
N LEU A 187 -15.88 -9.20 -2.33
CA LEU A 187 -16.54 -8.44 -1.29
C LEU A 187 -17.71 -9.25 -0.73
N VAL A 188 -17.78 -9.35 0.59
CA VAL A 188 -18.95 -9.89 1.29
C VAL A 188 -19.91 -8.73 1.52
N PRO A 189 -21.16 -8.80 1.02
CA PRO A 189 -22.16 -7.77 1.28
C PRO A 189 -22.46 -7.67 2.78
N ASP A 190 -22.72 -6.45 3.25
CA ASP A 190 -23.12 -6.21 4.64
C ASP A 190 -24.49 -6.85 4.96
N GLU A 191 -24.75 -7.15 6.22
CA GLU A 191 -26.01 -7.77 6.70
C GLU A 191 -27.27 -6.96 6.33
N GLY A 192 -27.14 -5.65 6.10
CA GLY A 192 -28.22 -4.76 5.66
C GLY A 192 -28.48 -4.75 4.15
N THR A 193 -27.75 -5.54 3.35
CA THR A 193 -27.89 -5.57 1.89
C THR A 193 -29.18 -6.28 1.49
N ASP A 194 -30.04 -5.62 0.71
CA ASP A 194 -31.26 -6.21 0.13
C ASP A 194 -30.92 -7.44 -0.76
N PRO A 195 -31.36 -8.66 -0.40
CA PRO A 195 -31.05 -9.87 -1.14
C PRO A 195 -31.57 -9.87 -2.59
N GLU A 196 -32.73 -9.28 -2.86
CA GLU A 196 -33.31 -9.24 -4.21
C GLU A 196 -32.52 -8.29 -5.11
N LYS A 197 -32.09 -7.15 -4.56
CA LYS A 197 -31.20 -6.22 -5.25
C LYS A 197 -29.84 -6.87 -5.54
N LEU A 198 -29.28 -7.57 -4.57
CA LEU A 198 -28.01 -8.29 -4.74
C LEU A 198 -28.13 -9.37 -5.82
N LYS A 199 -29.21 -10.15 -5.80
CA LYS A 199 -29.50 -11.17 -6.81
C LYS A 199 -29.56 -10.56 -8.21
N LYS A 200 -30.30 -9.47 -8.38
CA LYS A 200 -30.38 -8.75 -9.67
C LYS A 200 -28.99 -8.29 -10.16
N ILE A 201 -28.18 -7.73 -9.27
CA ILE A 201 -26.81 -7.31 -9.60
C ILE A 201 -25.96 -8.50 -10.06
N LEU A 202 -26.08 -9.65 -9.39
CA LEU A 202 -25.33 -10.85 -9.73
C LEU A 202 -25.85 -11.56 -10.99
N GLU A 203 -27.13 -11.43 -11.32
CA GLU A 203 -27.70 -11.90 -12.59
C GLU A 203 -27.21 -11.04 -13.77
N GLU A 204 -27.15 -9.72 -13.60
CA GLU A 204 -26.65 -8.79 -14.62
C GLU A 204 -25.11 -8.86 -14.75
N ASN A 205 -24.40 -9.09 -13.65
CA ASN A 205 -22.95 -9.24 -13.60
C ASN A 205 -22.54 -10.25 -12.51
N PRO A 206 -22.31 -11.54 -12.89
CA PRO A 206 -21.91 -12.60 -11.95
C PRO A 206 -20.63 -12.32 -11.16
N ASN A 207 -19.78 -11.43 -11.67
CA ASN A 207 -18.50 -11.07 -11.07
C ASN A 207 -18.53 -9.70 -10.37
N ALA A 208 -19.72 -9.11 -10.14
CA ALA A 208 -19.87 -7.76 -9.57
C ALA A 208 -19.17 -7.57 -8.21
N LEU A 209 -19.00 -8.66 -7.45
CA LEU A 209 -18.33 -8.64 -6.15
C LEU A 209 -16.84 -8.95 -6.22
N GLU A 210 -16.31 -9.36 -7.37
CA GLU A 210 -14.89 -9.61 -7.51
C GLU A 210 -14.11 -8.31 -7.42
N VAL A 211 -13.10 -8.27 -6.55
CA VAL A 211 -12.28 -7.08 -6.30
C VAL A 211 -11.69 -6.51 -7.60
N ILE A 212 -11.30 -7.37 -8.55
CA ILE A 212 -10.78 -6.93 -9.85
C ILE A 212 -11.84 -6.15 -10.66
N GLU A 213 -13.11 -6.57 -10.64
CA GLU A 213 -14.19 -5.86 -11.34
C GLU A 213 -14.52 -4.55 -10.64
N ILE A 214 -14.52 -4.53 -9.31
CA ILE A 214 -14.69 -3.31 -8.51
C ILE A 214 -13.57 -2.30 -8.81
N LEU A 215 -12.32 -2.74 -8.86
CA LEU A 215 -11.18 -1.88 -9.19
C LEU A 215 -11.24 -1.37 -10.63
N LYS A 216 -11.71 -2.19 -11.60
CA LYS A 216 -11.97 -1.72 -12.97
C LYS A 216 -13.00 -0.60 -13.01
N ASN A 217 -14.00 -0.63 -12.12
CA ASN A 217 -15.03 0.41 -12.09
C ASN A 217 -14.52 1.78 -11.63
N ARG A 218 -13.35 1.86 -10.97
CA ARG A 218 -12.71 3.14 -10.61
C ARG A 218 -12.16 3.93 -11.82
N PHE A 219 -12.24 3.36 -13.03
CA PHE A 219 -11.72 3.98 -14.26
C PHE A 219 -12.82 4.62 -15.14
N TYR A 220 -14.10 4.42 -14.82
CA TYR A 220 -15.24 4.92 -15.62
C TYR A 220 -15.93 6.11 -14.97
#